data_AF-A0A2V9Y1B4-F1
#
_entry.id   AF-A0A2V9Y1B4-F1
#
_cell.length_a   1.000
_cell.length_b   1.000
_cell.length_c   1.000
_cell.angle_alpha   90.00
_cell.angle_beta   90.00
_cell.angle_gamma   90.00
#
_symmetry.space_group_name_H-M   'P 1'
#
loop_
_entity.id
_entity.type
_entity.pdbx_description
1 polymer ?
#
loop_
_entity_poly.entity_id
_entity_poly.type
_entity_poly.pdbx_seq_one_letter_code
_entity_poly.pdbx_strand_id
1 'polypeptide(L)'
;MERAVVALCRPLCPPTPIAQYRFLNITDEYVEFWTNDRKLKRRVITRYQLGDFVATLADHTPDHYRHSVRSFGLLAPRSIALSRNALFLLLGQSKRERPGRLNYRNSIRRSFGRDPFLDSEGNEMRRVGRLELQRSVADLPG
;
A
#
# COMPACT_ATOMS: atom_id res chain seq x y z
N MET A 1 5.10 33.11 -31.99
CA MET A 1 6.48 32.72 -31.62
C MET A 1 6.47 31.26 -31.27
N GLU A 2 7.23 30.51 -32.06
CA GLU A 2 7.49 29.07 -32.15
C GLU A 2 6.67 28.05 -31.33
N ARG A 3 5.72 27.42 -32.05
CA ARG A 3 5.29 26.04 -31.84
C ARG A 3 6.07 25.14 -32.80
N ALA A 4 7.22 24.66 -32.37
CA ALA A 4 7.97 23.51 -32.89
C ALA A 4 9.15 23.39 -31.91
N VAL A 5 9.28 22.35 -31.12
CA VAL A 5 9.94 21.06 -31.38
C VAL A 5 9.77 20.37 -30.00
N VAL A 6 9.16 19.20 -29.85
CA VAL A 6 9.81 17.89 -29.92
C VAL A 6 8.67 16.87 -30.08
N ALA A 7 8.36 16.55 -31.33
CA ALA A 7 7.70 15.31 -31.71
C ALA A 7 8.78 14.35 -32.22
N LEU A 8 9.68 13.89 -31.34
CA LEU A 8 10.65 12.85 -31.67
C LEU A 8 10.80 11.91 -30.47
N CYS A 9 10.38 10.66 -30.67
CA CYS A 9 10.42 9.50 -29.76
C CYS A 9 9.21 9.24 -28.86
N ARG A 10 8.03 9.02 -29.48
CA ARG A 10 7.13 7.93 -29.06
C ARG A 10 7.53 6.70 -29.87
N PRO A 11 8.31 5.76 -29.31
CA PRO A 11 7.67 4.51 -28.90
C PRO A 11 8.33 3.87 -27.65
N LEU A 12 7.58 2.95 -27.02
CA LEU A 12 8.03 1.93 -26.04
C LEU A 12 8.01 2.35 -24.56
N CYS A 13 6.84 2.23 -23.93
CA CYS A 13 6.75 1.97 -22.48
C CYS A 13 7.15 0.48 -22.21
N PRO A 14 7.61 0.04 -21.02
CA PRO A 14 8.25 0.76 -19.89
C PRO A 14 9.59 0.12 -19.46
N PRO A 15 10.31 0.74 -18.50
CA PRO A 15 10.31 0.07 -17.21
C PRO A 15 10.00 1.02 -16.06
N THR A 16 8.95 0.61 -15.35
CA THR A 16 8.63 0.90 -13.95
C THR A 16 8.32 2.35 -13.61
N PRO A 17 7.53 2.56 -12.56
CA PRO A 17 7.48 3.86 -11.93
C PRO A 17 8.90 4.39 -11.70
N ILE A 18 9.13 5.69 -11.97
CA ILE A 18 10.44 6.30 -11.77
C ILE A 18 10.87 6.02 -10.33
N ALA A 19 11.86 5.14 -10.22
CA ALA A 19 12.35 4.70 -8.94
C ALA A 19 13.22 5.80 -8.36
N GLN A 20 13.06 6.05 -7.06
CA GLN A 20 13.72 7.17 -6.37
C GLN A 20 15.25 7.21 -6.59
N TYR A 21 15.89 6.05 -6.67
CA TYR A 21 17.34 5.94 -6.92
C TYR A 21 17.80 6.49 -8.28
N ARG A 22 16.88 6.84 -9.17
CA ARG A 22 17.18 7.40 -10.49
C ARG A 22 17.25 8.92 -10.50
N PHE A 23 16.71 9.58 -9.46
CA PHE A 23 16.81 11.03 -9.34
C PHE A 23 18.25 11.44 -9.06
N LEU A 24 18.68 12.47 -9.78
CA LEU A 24 19.97 13.12 -9.60
C LEU A 24 19.78 14.44 -8.88
N ASN A 25 18.78 15.22 -9.29
CA ASN A 25 18.44 16.49 -8.67
C ASN A 25 16.93 16.75 -8.76
N ILE A 26 16.36 17.33 -7.69
CA ILE A 26 14.95 17.71 -7.62
C ILE A 26 14.93 19.14 -7.07
N THR A 27 14.39 20.05 -7.87
CA THR A 27 14.16 21.46 -7.51
C THR A 27 12.69 21.80 -7.71
N ASP A 28 12.27 22.98 -7.28
CA ASP A 28 10.88 23.44 -7.45
C ASP A 28 10.53 23.72 -8.93
N GLU A 29 11.54 23.91 -9.78
CA GLU A 29 11.38 24.19 -11.21
C GLU A 29 11.54 22.93 -12.05
N TYR A 30 12.53 22.10 -11.76
CA TYR A 30 12.90 20.98 -12.61
C TYR A 30 13.32 19.72 -11.85
N VAL A 31 13.19 18.61 -12.55
CA VAL A 31 13.59 17.27 -12.09
C VAL A 31 14.59 16.69 -13.08
N GLU A 32 15.74 16.26 -12.56
CA GLU A 32 16.79 15.56 -13.31
C GLU A 32 16.89 14.12 -12.83
N PHE A 33 16.85 13.18 -13.77
CA PHE A 33 17.00 11.76 -13.51
C PHE A 33 17.65 11.05 -14.68
N TRP A 34 18.24 9.89 -14.43
CA TRP A 34 18.76 9.06 -15.51
C TRP A 34 17.72 8.05 -15.99
N THR A 35 17.65 7.87 -17.31
CA THR A 35 16.85 6.85 -17.98
C THR A 35 17.75 5.87 -18.72
N ASN A 36 17.26 4.65 -18.92
CA ASN A 36 17.92 3.72 -19.83
C ASN A 36 17.32 3.91 -21.21
N ASP A 37 18.12 4.42 -22.14
CA ASP A 37 17.79 4.30 -23.55
C ASP A 37 18.02 2.84 -23.96
N ARG A 38 16.93 2.10 -24.15
CA ARG A 38 16.98 0.70 -24.55
C ARG A 38 17.39 0.50 -26.01
N LYS A 39 17.21 1.51 -26.86
CA LYS A 39 17.62 1.44 -28.27
C LYS A 39 19.13 1.59 -28.37
N LEU A 40 19.69 2.58 -27.68
CA LEU A 40 21.14 2.84 -27.68
C LEU A 40 21.89 2.07 -26.59
N LYS A 41 21.18 1.33 -25.73
CA LYS A 41 21.69 0.59 -24.56
C LYS A 41 22.58 1.46 -23.65
N ARG A 42 22.19 2.72 -23.44
CA ARG A 42 22.97 3.72 -22.68
C ARG A 42 22.12 4.36 -21.60
N ARG A 43 22.80 4.86 -20.57
CA ARG A 43 22.19 5.76 -19.58
C ARG A 43 22.20 7.18 -20.12
N VAL A 44 21.04 7.82 -20.10
CA VAL A 44 20.86 9.20 -20.55
C VAL A 44 20.30 10.01 -19.41
N ILE A 45 20.91 11.16 -19.13
CA ILE A 45 20.38 12.12 -18.16
C ILE A 45 19.26 12.88 -18.86
N THR A 46 18.08 12.91 -18.23
CA THR A 46 16.89 13.58 -18.73
C THR A 46 16.47 14.63 -17.72
N ARG A 47 16.15 15.82 -18.23
CA ARG A 47 15.65 16.95 -17.45
C ARG A 47 14.24 17.29 -17.92
N TYR A 48 13.33 17.43 -16.98
CA TYR A 48 11.98 17.93 -17.23
C TYR A 48 11.67 19.11 -16.30
N GLN A 49 10.85 20.05 -16.79
CA GLN A 49 10.16 20.98 -15.91
C GLN A 49 9.21 20.18 -15.01
N LEU A 50 8.99 20.65 -13.77
CA LEU A 50 8.23 19.90 -12.77
C LEU A 50 6.80 19.59 -13.24
N GLY A 51 6.13 20.56 -13.89
CA GLY A 51 4.79 20.37 -14.45
C GLY A 51 4.73 19.29 -15.52
N ASP A 52 5.67 19.31 -16.46
CA ASP A 52 5.77 18.34 -17.55
C ASP A 52 6.11 16.94 -17.02
N PHE A 53 6.92 16.87 -15.96
CA PHE A 53 7.27 15.63 -15.29
C PHE A 53 6.03 14.96 -14.68
N VAL A 54 5.20 15.72 -13.97
CA VAL A 54 3.95 15.22 -13.36
C VAL A 54 2.94 14.81 -14.43
N ALA A 55 2.80 15.60 -15.51
CA ALA A 55 1.94 15.26 -16.63
C ALA A 55 2.37 13.94 -17.31
N THR A 56 3.67 13.75 -17.52
CA THR A 56 4.22 12.52 -18.09
C THR A 56 3.99 11.32 -17.16
N LEU A 57 4.10 11.51 -15.84
CA LEU A 57 3.77 10.48 -14.84
C LEU A 57 2.29 10.08 -14.87
N ALA A 58 1.39 11.04 -15.08
CA ALA A 58 -0.04 10.78 -15.18
C ALA A 58 -0.38 9.89 -16.39
N ASP A 59 0.23 10.17 -17.56
CA ASP A 59 0.10 9.35 -18.77
C ASP A 59 0.60 7.90 -18.57
N HIS A 60 1.50 7.69 -17.62
CA HIS A 60 2.11 6.39 -17.32
C HIS A 60 1.30 5.55 -16.33
N THR A 61 0.20 6.08 -15.78
CA THR A 61 -0.76 5.31 -15.00
C THR A 61 -1.94 4.97 -15.92
N PRO A 62 -1.99 3.76 -16.49
CA PRO A 62 -3.13 3.36 -17.32
C PRO A 62 -4.42 3.49 -16.52
N ASP A 63 -5.51 3.88 -17.18
CA ASP A 63 -6.76 4.20 -16.50
C ASP A 63 -7.31 3.01 -15.68
N HIS A 64 -7.11 1.80 -16.21
CA HIS A 64 -7.42 0.54 -15.54
C HIS A 64 -6.54 0.22 -14.32
N TYR A 65 -5.49 0.99 -14.05
CA TYR A 65 -4.63 0.89 -12.86
C TYR A 65 -4.71 2.14 -11.97
N ARG A 66 -5.69 3.05 -12.17
CA ARG A 66 -5.92 4.18 -11.26
C ARG A 66 -6.09 3.73 -9.80
N HIS A 67 -6.71 2.57 -9.57
CA HIS A 67 -6.87 1.99 -8.23
C HIS A 67 -5.56 1.44 -7.62
N SER A 68 -4.53 1.24 -8.44
CA SER A 68 -3.19 0.77 -8.03
C SER A 68 -2.12 1.86 -8.15
N VAL A 69 -2.49 3.14 -8.26
CA VAL A 69 -1.55 4.29 -8.15
C VAL A 69 -0.65 4.17 -6.92
N ARG A 70 -1.18 3.65 -5.80
CA ARG A 70 -0.44 3.30 -4.58
C ARG A 70 0.64 2.23 -4.74
N SER A 71 0.79 1.64 -5.92
CA SER A 71 1.78 0.61 -6.22
C SER A 71 2.91 1.18 -7.09
N PHE A 72 2.79 2.44 -7.52
CA PHE A 72 3.71 3.07 -8.44
C PHE A 72 4.52 4.18 -7.74
N GLY A 73 5.83 4.17 -7.95
CA GLY A 73 6.72 5.31 -7.71
C GLY A 73 6.97 5.56 -6.25
N LEU A 74 6.91 6.84 -5.88
CA LEU A 74 7.01 7.30 -4.51
C LEU A 74 5.91 6.72 -3.60
N LEU A 75 4.79 6.30 -4.19
CA LEU A 75 3.65 5.74 -3.46
C LEU A 75 3.67 4.21 -3.36
N ALA A 76 4.62 3.52 -4.00
CA ALA A 76 4.69 2.05 -3.95
C ALA A 76 4.85 1.52 -2.51
N PRO A 77 4.42 0.29 -2.17
CA PRO A 77 4.46 -0.24 -0.80
C PRO A 77 5.84 -0.16 -0.13
N ARG A 78 6.92 -0.28 -0.90
CA ARG A 78 8.31 -0.18 -0.41
C ARG A 78 8.76 1.26 -0.17
N SER A 79 8.30 2.22 -0.96
CA SER A 79 8.69 3.64 -0.88
C SER A 79 7.73 4.47 -0.02
N ILE A 80 6.46 4.11 0.04
CA ILE A 80 5.44 4.79 0.84
C ILE A 80 5.74 4.69 2.34
N ALA A 81 6.34 3.60 2.80
CA ALA A 81 6.75 3.49 4.21
C ALA A 81 7.76 4.59 4.60
N LEU A 82 8.64 4.97 3.67
CA LEU A 82 9.67 6.00 3.86
C LEU A 82 9.11 7.42 3.67
N SER A 83 8.22 7.61 2.69
CA SER A 83 7.74 8.94 2.28
C SER A 83 6.41 9.35 2.92
N ARG A 84 5.66 8.42 3.52
CA ARG A 84 4.34 8.69 4.12
C ARG A 84 4.37 9.72 5.24
N ASN A 85 5.39 9.72 6.10
CA ASN A 85 5.49 10.74 7.15
C ASN A 85 5.69 12.13 6.54
N ALA A 86 6.59 12.26 5.56
CA ALA A 86 6.80 13.50 4.83
C ALA A 86 5.53 13.96 4.09
N LEU A 87 4.78 13.02 3.50
CA LEU A 87 3.51 13.30 2.84
C LEU A 87 2.47 13.89 3.80
N PHE A 88 2.32 13.28 4.99
CA PHE A 88 1.43 13.80 6.04
C PHE A 88 1.84 15.21 6.48
N LEU A 89 3.14 15.46 6.69
CA LEU A 89 3.67 16.78 7.04
C LEU A 89 3.37 17.83 5.95
N LEU A 90 3.59 17.51 4.68
CA LEU A 90 3.31 18.40 3.55
C LEU A 90 1.81 18.72 3.42
N LEU A 91 0.95 17.76 3.75
CA LEU A 91 -0.51 17.94 3.74
C LEU A 91 -1.04 18.66 5.00
N GLY A 92 -0.16 19.05 5.93
CA GLY A 92 -0.57 19.65 7.21
C GLY A 92 -1.33 18.69 8.12
N GLN A 93 -1.20 17.39 7.89
CA GLN A 93 -1.90 16.34 8.61
C GLN A 93 -0.95 15.61 9.56
N SER A 94 -1.39 15.35 10.78
CA SER A 94 -0.66 14.44 11.67
C SER A 94 -0.93 12.99 11.27
N LYS A 95 0.11 12.15 11.28
CA LYS A 95 -0.05 10.71 11.06
C LYS A 95 -0.90 10.13 12.19
N ARG A 96 -2.09 9.64 11.85
CA ARG A 96 -2.93 8.88 12.80
C ARG A 96 -2.18 7.63 13.26
N GLU A 97 -2.06 7.48 14.57
CA GLU A 97 -1.53 6.26 15.16
C GLU A 97 -2.42 5.08 14.78
N ARG A 98 -1.79 3.98 14.36
CA ARG A 98 -2.55 2.78 14.02
C ARG A 98 -3.03 2.18 15.33
N PRO A 99 -4.34 1.91 15.50
CA PRO A 99 -4.83 1.25 16.70
C PRO A 99 -4.06 -0.04 16.92
N GLY A 100 -3.57 -0.25 18.14
CA GLY A 100 -2.89 -1.49 18.52
C GLY A 100 -3.79 -2.69 18.23
N ARG A 101 -3.16 -3.83 17.89
CA ARG A 101 -3.91 -5.09 17.74
C ARG A 101 -4.50 -5.46 19.09
N LEU A 102 -5.82 -5.59 19.14
CA LEU A 102 -6.49 -6.17 20.30
C LEU A 102 -6.30 -7.69 20.28
N ASN A 103 -6.15 -8.30 21.45
CA ASN A 103 -6.26 -9.76 21.56
C ASN A 103 -7.69 -10.20 21.18
N TYR A 104 -7.87 -11.48 20.87
CA TYR A 104 -9.15 -12.02 20.40
C TYR A 104 -10.30 -11.70 21.38
N ARG A 105 -10.10 -11.90 22.69
CA ARG A 105 -11.07 -11.58 23.76
C ARG A 105 -11.56 -10.13 23.67
N ASN A 106 -10.64 -9.17 23.64
CA ASN A 106 -10.95 -7.75 23.59
C ASN A 106 -11.53 -7.30 22.25
N SER A 107 -11.14 -7.95 21.14
CA SER A 107 -11.72 -7.69 19.82
C SER A 107 -13.21 -8.05 19.79
N ILE A 108 -13.56 -9.23 20.32
CA ILE A 108 -14.96 -9.68 20.40
C ILE A 108 -15.76 -8.81 21.38
N ARG A 109 -15.20 -8.53 22.57
CA ARG A 109 -15.83 -7.62 23.55
C ARG A 109 -16.14 -6.25 22.94
N ARG A 110 -15.19 -5.66 22.21
CA ARG A 110 -15.38 -4.35 21.57
C ARG A 110 -16.44 -4.37 20.47
N SER A 111 -16.52 -5.46 19.70
CA SER A 111 -17.39 -5.53 18.51
C SER A 111 -18.82 -5.97 18.86
N PHE A 112 -18.98 -6.84 19.85
CA PHE A 112 -20.24 -7.51 20.17
C PHE A 112 -20.73 -7.25 21.60
N GLY A 113 -19.97 -6.53 22.43
CA GLY A 113 -20.33 -6.23 23.82
C GLY A 113 -20.29 -7.42 24.77
N ARG A 114 -19.87 -8.61 24.31
CA ARG A 114 -19.81 -9.85 25.11
C ARG A 114 -18.40 -10.41 25.18
N ASP A 115 -18.09 -11.08 26.28
CA ASP A 115 -16.84 -11.81 26.43
C ASP A 115 -16.96 -13.24 25.88
N PRO A 116 -16.16 -13.62 24.86
CA PRO A 116 -16.23 -14.97 24.28
C PRO A 116 -15.72 -16.08 25.22
N PHE A 117 -15.07 -15.73 26.34
CA PHE A 117 -14.57 -16.69 27.32
C PHE A 117 -15.48 -16.84 28.54
N LEU A 118 -16.66 -16.20 28.55
CA LEU A 118 -17.65 -16.39 29.59
C LEU A 118 -18.80 -17.25 29.05
N ASP A 119 -19.33 -18.13 29.90
CA ASP A 119 -20.57 -18.84 29.64
C ASP A 119 -21.79 -17.90 29.85
N SER A 120 -23.00 -18.45 29.69
CA SER A 120 -24.25 -17.71 29.91
C SER A 120 -24.46 -17.26 31.35
N GLU A 121 -23.76 -17.87 32.31
CA GLU A 121 -23.84 -17.57 33.73
C GLU A 121 -22.73 -16.59 34.19
N GLY A 122 -21.81 -16.23 33.29
CA GLY A 122 -20.71 -15.32 33.57
C GLY A 122 -19.46 -16.01 34.12
N ASN A 123 -19.39 -17.34 34.13
CA ASN A 123 -18.21 -18.08 34.57
C ASN A 123 -17.18 -18.22 33.43
N GLU A 124 -15.90 -18.23 33.78
CA GLU A 124 -14.82 -18.35 32.80
C GLU A 124 -14.73 -19.78 32.23
N MET A 125 -14.97 -19.90 30.94
CA MET A 125 -14.91 -21.16 30.21
C MET A 125 -13.47 -21.67 30.15
N ARG A 126 -13.26 -22.89 30.62
CA ARG A 126 -11.99 -23.61 30.46
C ARG A 126 -12.08 -24.61 29.33
N ARG A 127 -11.02 -24.73 28.53
CA ARG A 127 -10.93 -25.74 27.48
C ARG A 127 -10.72 -27.11 28.14
N VAL A 128 -11.75 -27.96 28.12
CA VAL A 128 -11.75 -29.28 28.78
C VAL A 128 -11.24 -30.42 27.88
N GLY A 129 -10.88 -30.12 26.63
CA GLY A 129 -10.48 -31.14 25.65
C GLY A 129 -11.66 -31.84 24.99
N ARG A 130 -11.45 -33.04 24.46
CA ARG A 130 -12.51 -33.86 23.86
C ARG A 130 -13.30 -34.54 24.97
N LEU A 131 -14.62 -34.38 24.97
CA LEU A 131 -15.50 -35.14 25.86
C LEU A 131 -15.67 -36.54 25.26
N GLU A 132 -15.21 -37.57 25.97
CA GLU A 132 -15.53 -38.95 25.64
C GLU A 132 -17.01 -39.17 25.98
N LEU A 133 -17.79 -39.43 24.95
CA LEU A 133 -19.24 -39.62 25.05
C LEU A 133 -19.46 -41.01 25.65
N GLN A 134 -19.51 -41.12 26.98
CA GLN A 134 -19.92 -42.35 27.63
C GLN A 134 -21.38 -42.62 27.30
N ARG A 135 -21.61 -43.47 26.29
CA ARG A 135 -22.89 -44.10 26.02
C ARG A 135 -23.20 -45.05 27.18
N SER A 136 -23.96 -44.61 28.17
CA SER A 136 -24.70 -45.54 29.03
C SER A 136 -25.94 -46.04 28.27
N VAL A 137 -25.74 -47.04 27.41
CA VAL A 137 -26.84 -47.87 26.89
C VAL A 137 -26.99 -49.04 27.86
N ALA A 138 -27.61 -48.79 28.99
CA ALA A 138 -28.08 -49.82 29.91
C ALA A 138 -29.07 -49.13 30.85
N ASP A 139 -30.32 -49.00 30.40
CA ASP A 139 -31.55 -48.88 31.22
C ASP A 139 -32.71 -48.54 30.27
N LEU A 140 -33.15 -49.54 29.50
CA LEU A 140 -34.50 -49.55 28.93
C LEU A 140 -35.14 -50.85 29.42
N PRO A 141 -36.18 -50.80 30.26
CA PRO A 141 -36.90 -51.99 30.68
C PRO A 141 -37.69 -52.55 29.49
N GLY A 142 -37.60 -53.88 29.32
CA GLY A 142 -38.47 -54.65 28.43
C GLY A 142 -39.80 -55.00 29.07
#